data_AF-A0A2J8IUP9-F1
#
_entry.id   AF-A0A2J8IUP9-F1
#
_cell.length_a   1.000
_cell.length_b   1.000
_cell.length_c   1.000
_cell.angle_alpha   90.00
_cell.angle_beta   90.00
_cell.angle_gamma   90.00
#
_symmetry.space_group_name_H-M   'P 1'
#
loop_
_entity.id
_entity.type
_entity.pdbx_description
1 polymer ?
#
loop_
_entity_poly.entity_id
_entity_poly.type
_entity_poly.pdbx_seq_one_letter_code
_entity_poly.pdbx_strand_id
1 'polypeptide(L)'
;MALRSHDRSTRPLYISVGHRMSLEAAVRLTCCCCRFRIPEPVRQADISSREHIRKSLGLPGPRTLRSPKAQRPVACPKRDSGESSALC
;
A
#
# COMPACT_ATOMS: atom_id res chain seq x y z
N MET A 1 4.23 24.58 -13.58
CA MET A 1 2.80 24.63 -13.21
C MET A 1 2.57 23.85 -11.93
N ALA A 2 1.82 24.39 -10.97
CA ALA A 2 1.43 23.67 -9.76
C ALA A 2 0.08 22.97 -10.00
N LEU A 3 0.03 21.66 -9.82
CA LEU A 3 -1.16 20.83 -9.99
C LEU A 3 -1.58 20.22 -8.64
N ARG A 4 -2.82 20.43 -8.24
CA ARG A 4 -3.45 19.64 -7.18
C ARG A 4 -3.98 18.34 -7.77
N SER A 5 -3.25 17.25 -7.57
CA SER A 5 -3.53 15.94 -8.18
C SER A 5 -4.57 15.09 -7.42
N HIS A 6 -4.88 15.42 -6.18
CA HIS A 6 -5.79 14.64 -5.35
C HIS A 6 -6.48 15.53 -4.30
N ASP A 7 -7.79 15.39 -4.12
CA ASP A 7 -8.58 16.27 -3.27
C ASP A 7 -8.18 16.22 -1.80
N ARG A 8 -7.82 15.02 -1.30
CA ARG A 8 -7.38 14.83 0.09
C ARG A 8 -5.95 15.31 0.37
N SER A 9 -5.25 15.91 -0.61
CA SER A 9 -3.89 16.41 -0.41
C SER A 9 -3.80 17.92 -0.66
N THR A 10 -3.14 18.61 0.25
CA THR A 10 -2.84 20.05 0.16
C THR A 10 -1.51 20.32 -0.55
N ARG A 11 -0.62 19.33 -0.66
CA ARG A 11 0.72 19.51 -1.26
C ARG A 11 0.68 19.27 -2.77
N PRO A 12 0.84 20.31 -3.62
CA PRO A 12 0.73 20.15 -5.06
C PRO A 12 1.88 19.31 -5.64
N LEU A 13 1.72 18.93 -6.90
CA LEU A 13 2.79 18.47 -7.79
C LEU A 13 3.27 19.66 -8.62
N TYR A 14 4.58 19.79 -8.79
CA TYR A 14 5.15 20.77 -9.70
C TYR A 14 5.50 20.08 -11.01
N ILE A 15 4.85 20.51 -12.09
CA ILE A 15 4.99 19.93 -13.42
C ILE A 15 5.68 20.93 -14.32
N SER A 16 6.71 20.46 -15.00
CA SER A 16 7.41 21.12 -16.09
C SER A 16 7.32 20.27 -17.35
N VAL A 17 7.59 20.88 -18.50
CA VAL A 17 7.73 20.13 -19.74
C VAL A 17 9.02 19.30 -19.71
N GLY A 18 8.94 18.10 -20.29
CA GLY A 18 10.11 17.32 -20.67
C GLY A 18 10.50 17.64 -22.11
N HIS A 19 10.45 16.65 -23.00
CA HIS A 19 10.72 16.78 -24.42
C HIS A 19 9.49 16.43 -25.27
N ARG A 20 9.26 17.17 -26.37
CA ARG A 20 8.17 16.94 -27.35
C ARG A 20 6.75 16.88 -26.75
N MET A 21 6.49 17.64 -25.71
CA MET A 21 5.18 17.72 -25.07
C MET A 21 4.91 19.16 -24.62
N SER A 22 3.71 19.67 -24.87
CA SER A 22 3.29 20.96 -24.32
C SER A 22 3.01 20.84 -22.83
N LEU A 23 3.11 21.96 -22.10
CA LEU A 23 2.84 21.99 -20.67
C LEU A 23 1.40 21.56 -20.34
N GLU A 24 0.44 21.98 -21.17
CA GLU A 24 -0.96 21.62 -21.01
C GLU A 24 -1.18 20.11 -21.17
N ALA A 25 -0.61 19.50 -22.21
CA ALA A 25 -0.70 18.05 -22.43
C ALA A 25 -0.07 17.26 -21.27
N ALA A 26 1.10 17.70 -20.78
CA ALA A 26 1.78 17.08 -19.65
C ALA A 26 0.91 17.09 -18.37
N VAL A 27 0.21 18.20 -18.10
CA VAL A 27 -0.66 18.29 -16.92
C VAL A 27 -1.92 17.44 -17.06
N ARG A 28 -2.56 17.46 -18.23
CA ARG A 28 -3.72 16.58 -18.50
C ARG A 28 -3.36 15.11 -18.33
N LEU A 29 -2.24 14.68 -18.89
CA LEU A 29 -1.73 13.31 -18.73
C LEU A 29 -1.45 12.98 -17.27
N THR A 30 -0.79 13.89 -16.55
CA THR A 30 -0.51 13.69 -15.12
C THR A 30 -1.78 13.52 -14.31
N CYS A 31 -2.82 14.33 -14.55
CA CYS A 31 -4.13 14.18 -13.91
C CYS A 31 -4.74 12.80 -14.18
N CYS A 32 -4.75 12.34 -15.44
CA CYS A 32 -5.30 11.04 -15.81
C CYS A 32 -4.58 9.86 -15.15
N CYS A 33 -3.29 10.00 -14.85
CA CYS A 33 -2.50 8.96 -14.18
C CYS A 33 -2.60 8.99 -12.64
N CYS A 34 -3.25 9.99 -12.05
CA CYS A 34 -3.31 10.15 -10.59
C CYS A 34 -4.51 9.41 -9.99
N ARG A 35 -4.27 8.21 -9.44
CA ARG A 35 -5.21 7.54 -8.50
C ARG A 35 -5.01 8.00 -7.06
N PHE A 36 -3.79 8.41 -6.75
CA PHE A 36 -3.36 9.01 -5.48
C PHE A 36 -2.71 10.36 -5.78
N ARG A 37 -2.15 11.01 -4.76
CA ARG A 37 -1.37 12.24 -4.96
C ARG A 37 -0.23 12.09 -5.97
N ILE A 38 0.46 10.94 -5.99
CA ILE A 38 1.59 10.67 -6.90
C ILE A 38 1.05 9.90 -8.12
N PRO A 39 1.42 10.27 -9.37
CA PRO A 39 0.99 9.55 -10.56
C PRO A 39 1.38 8.08 -10.49
N GLU A 40 0.51 7.19 -10.95
CA GLU A 40 0.72 5.74 -10.84
C GLU A 40 2.06 5.26 -11.43
N PRO A 41 2.52 5.75 -12.60
CA PRO A 41 3.83 5.35 -13.14
C PRO A 41 5.00 5.72 -12.21
N VAL A 42 4.97 6.92 -11.62
CA VAL A 42 6.00 7.39 -10.68
C VAL A 42 5.95 6.58 -9.39
N ARG A 43 4.74 6.27 -8.91
CA ARG A 43 4.53 5.48 -7.70
C ARG A 43 5.08 4.06 -7.87
N GLN A 44 4.82 3.41 -9.00
CA GLN A 44 5.31 2.06 -9.29
C GLN A 44 6.83 2.02 -9.46
N ALA A 45 7.42 3.04 -10.10
CA ALA A 45 8.86 3.15 -10.22
C ALA A 45 9.56 3.30 -8.85
N ASP A 46 9.02 4.13 -7.95
CA ASP A 46 9.56 4.30 -6.59
C ASP A 46 9.46 3.00 -5.76
N ILE A 47 8.31 2.30 -5.81
CA ILE A 47 8.13 1.01 -5.14
C ILE A 47 9.15 -0.01 -5.66
N SER A 48 9.24 -0.15 -6.99
CA SER A 48 10.12 -1.14 -7.63
C SER A 48 11.59 -0.87 -7.33
N SER A 49 12.02 0.40 -7.39
CA SER A 49 13.40 0.80 -7.08
C SER A 49 13.77 0.47 -5.63
N ARG A 50 12.88 0.81 -4.68
CA ARG A 50 13.09 0.50 -3.25
C ARG A 50 13.13 -1.00 -2.99
N GLU A 51 12.28 -1.78 -3.64
CA GLU A 51 12.31 -3.24 -3.53
C GLU A 51 13.61 -3.83 -4.09
N HIS A 52 14.07 -3.33 -5.24
CA HIS A 52 15.32 -3.76 -5.84
C HIS A 52 16.50 -3.49 -4.89
N ILE A 53 16.62 -2.27 -4.35
CA ILE A 53 17.68 -1.92 -3.39
C ILE A 53 17.65 -2.82 -2.16
N ARG A 54 16.46 -3.11 -1.60
CA ARG A 54 16.34 -3.99 -0.44
C ARG A 54 16.83 -5.41 -0.75
N LYS A 55 16.45 -5.95 -1.91
CA LYS A 55 16.89 -7.29 -2.36
C LYS A 55 18.40 -7.31 -2.60
N SER A 56 18.93 -6.31 -3.29
CA SER A 56 20.35 -6.23 -3.63
C SER A 56 21.26 -6.03 -2.42
N LEU A 57 20.79 -5.34 -1.37
CA LEU A 57 21.55 -5.08 -0.14
C LEU A 57 21.18 -6.01 1.04
N GLY A 58 20.29 -6.98 0.84
CA GLY A 58 19.83 -7.89 1.90
C GLY A 58 19.07 -7.19 3.04
N LEU A 59 18.49 -6.01 2.79
CA LEU A 59 17.75 -5.27 3.81
C LEU A 59 16.37 -5.91 4.03
N PRO A 60 15.88 -5.96 5.29
CA PRO A 60 14.56 -6.48 5.57
C PRO A 60 13.48 -5.68 4.82
N GLY A 61 12.53 -6.41 4.23
CA GLY A 61 11.38 -5.84 3.54
C GLY A 61 10.55 -4.94 4.47
N PRO A 62 9.72 -4.04 3.91
CA PRO A 62 8.77 -3.30 4.71
C PRO A 62 7.90 -4.30 5.48
N ARG A 63 7.66 -4.04 6.77
CA ARG A 63 6.73 -4.85 7.56
C ARG A 63 5.35 -4.69 6.93
N THR A 64 4.92 -5.66 6.12
CA THR A 64 3.51 -5.79 5.78
C THR A 64 2.78 -5.86 7.10
N LEU A 65 1.81 -4.96 7.32
CA LEU A 65 0.88 -5.11 8.42
C LEU A 65 0.24 -6.49 8.22
N ARG A 66 0.66 -7.48 9.00
CA ARG A 66 0.03 -8.80 8.99
C ARG A 66 -1.41 -8.54 9.44
N SER A 67 -2.38 -8.66 8.53
CA SER A 67 -3.75 -8.89 8.96
C SER A 67 -3.73 -10.13 9.85
N PRO A 68 -4.21 -10.10 11.11
CA PRO A 68 -4.31 -11.30 11.90
C PRO A 68 -5.42 -12.15 11.29
N LYS A 69 -5.07 -13.13 10.45
CA LYS A 69 -6.00 -14.17 10.04
C LYS A 69 -5.33 -15.54 10.03
N ALA A 70 -5.78 -16.34 10.99
CA ALA A 70 -5.69 -17.79 11.09
C ALA A 70 -4.30 -18.42 11.29
N GLN A 71 -3.85 -18.46 12.55
CA GLN A 71 -3.27 -19.70 13.07
C GLN A 71 -4.15 -20.15 14.24
N ARG A 72 -4.97 -21.17 13.98
CA ARG A 72 -5.64 -21.96 15.01
C ARG A 72 -4.66 -23.07 15.41
N PRO A 73 -4.12 -23.09 16.64
CA PRO A 73 -3.52 -24.30 17.16
C PRO A 73 -4.64 -25.21 17.67
N VAL A 74 -4.74 -26.39 17.06
CA VAL A 74 -5.54 -27.50 17.55
C VAL A 74 -4.76 -28.13 18.71
N ALA A 75 -5.28 -28.04 19.93
CA ALA A 75 -5.11 -29.05 20.98
C ALA A 75 -5.87 -28.63 22.25
N CYS A 76 -7.00 -29.29 22.50
CA CYS A 76 -7.46 -29.53 23.87
C CYS A 76 -6.90 -30.88 24.30
N PRO A 77 -6.43 -31.01 25.55
CA PRO A 77 -7.08 -32.01 26.37
C PRO A 77 -7.30 -31.50 27.79
N LYS A 78 -8.55 -31.58 28.27
CA LYS A 78 -8.84 -31.69 29.70
C LYS A 78 -9.71 -32.92 29.92
N ARG A 79 -9.06 -34.01 30.36
CA ARG A 79 -9.64 -34.98 31.32
C ARG A 79 -9.73 -34.26 32.68
N ASP A 80 -10.68 -34.48 33.58
CA ASP A 80 -11.62 -35.57 33.74
C ASP A 80 -12.84 -35.10 34.56
N SER A 81 -13.88 -35.93 34.52
CA SER A 81 -14.86 -36.23 35.59
C SER A 81 -16.08 -35.34 35.87
N GLY A 82 -17.26 -36.00 35.81
CA GLY A 82 -18.42 -35.77 36.68
C GLY A 82 -19.54 -34.91 36.11
N GLU A 83 -20.49 -35.47 35.35
CA GLU A 83 -21.86 -35.79 35.81
C GLU A 83 -22.61 -34.61 36.46
N SER A 84 -23.55 -34.00 35.72
CA SER A 84 -24.99 -34.34 35.74
C SER A 84 -25.66 -33.81 37.01
N SER A 85 -26.56 -32.83 36.95
CA SER A 85 -27.91 -33.07 36.43
C SER A 85 -28.79 -31.84 36.65
N ALA A 86 -29.87 -31.79 35.86
CA ALA A 86 -31.20 -31.28 36.22
C ALA A 86 -31.40 -29.75 36.27
N LEU A 87 -32.06 -29.20 35.24
CA LEU A 87 -33.52 -28.92 35.18
C LEU A 87 -33.82 -27.53 35.78
N CYS A 88 -34.42 -26.58 35.08
CA CYS A 88 -35.48 -26.63 34.08
C CYS A 88 -35.21 -25.74 32.86
#